data_AF-A0A965I656-F1
#
_entry.id   AF-A0A965I656-F1
#
_cell.length_a   1.000
_cell.length_b   1.000
_cell.length_c   1.000
_cell.angle_alpha   90.00
_cell.angle_beta   90.00
_cell.angle_gamma   90.00
#
_symmetry.space_group_name_H-M   'P 1'
#
loop_
_entity.id
_entity.type
_entity.pdbx_description
1 polymer ?
#
loop_
_entity_poly.entity_id
_entity_poly.type
_entity_poly.pdbx_seq_one_letter_code
_entity_poly.pdbx_strand_id
1 'polypeptide(L)'
;MLGNHQTAISRTYNTEALEDALEAACGGNIQITHRLELSRLATLLCYEAEVQKQGGANQNDIEPLKALTNFKANLKRRKKISDSLTSSRLMEVPEPARAILLADIAYTFRDEIDDYTQIDFGNDKHMKLLKAAVNSSISKVAGKQGRPVNEPLDEFFIGLRDLYEVATGRTAIATAHYNNEPKTDFEKLMYLGYQIIRPAQKYPSALKAYERAIRRIS
;
A
#
# COMPACT_ATOMS: atom_id res chain seq x y z
N MET A 1 35.65 9.13 -19.83
CA MET A 1 34.95 8.89 -18.56
C MET A 1 33.60 9.58 -18.65
N LEU A 2 32.53 8.81 -18.80
CA LEU A 2 31.16 9.31 -18.86
C LEU A 2 30.34 8.46 -17.90
N GLY A 3 29.60 9.17 -17.04
CA GLY A 3 29.10 8.68 -15.76
C GLY A 3 28.13 7.51 -15.87
N ASN A 4 28.28 6.59 -14.93
CA ASN A 4 27.33 5.55 -14.62
C ASN A 4 26.00 6.20 -14.19
N HIS A 5 25.01 6.20 -15.07
CA HIS A 5 23.62 6.29 -14.66
C HIS A 5 23.29 4.99 -13.93
N GLN A 6 23.49 4.98 -12.61
CA GLN A 6 22.84 4.02 -11.73
C GLN A 6 21.34 4.21 -11.90
N THR A 7 20.75 3.38 -12.74
CA THR A 7 19.32 3.09 -12.74
C THR A 7 18.97 2.72 -11.31
N ALA A 8 18.32 3.63 -10.58
CA ALA A 8 17.75 3.34 -9.29
C ALA A 8 16.71 2.23 -9.53
N ILE A 9 17.14 1.00 -9.29
CA ILE A 9 16.31 -0.19 -9.36
C ILE A 9 15.12 0.10 -8.44
N SER A 10 13.95 0.27 -9.06
CA SER A 10 12.67 0.17 -8.36
C SER A 10 12.73 -1.15 -7.60
N ARG A 11 12.91 -1.09 -6.27
CA ARG A 11 12.63 -2.24 -5.43
C ARG A 11 11.11 -2.38 -5.48
N THR A 12 10.61 -3.07 -6.48
CA THR A 12 9.34 -3.79 -6.38
C THR A 12 9.49 -4.63 -5.13
N TYR A 13 8.83 -4.22 -4.05
CA TYR A 13 8.74 -5.04 -2.86
C TYR A 13 8.11 -6.34 -3.32
N ASN A 14 8.85 -7.44 -3.15
CA ASN A 14 8.38 -8.73 -3.59
C ASN A 14 7.20 -9.15 -2.70
N THR A 15 5.98 -8.79 -3.11
CA THR A 15 4.73 -9.17 -2.46
C THR A 15 4.23 -10.52 -2.92
N GLU A 16 4.90 -11.15 -3.88
CA GLU A 16 4.56 -12.47 -4.45
C GLU A 16 4.42 -13.51 -3.34
N ALA A 17 5.39 -13.58 -2.42
CA ALA A 17 5.32 -14.50 -1.28
C ALA A 17 4.10 -14.24 -0.35
N LEU A 18 3.62 -13.00 -0.28
CA LEU A 18 2.45 -12.64 0.50
C LEU A 18 1.16 -13.07 -0.23
N GLU A 19 1.10 -12.83 -1.53
CA GLU A 19 -0.02 -13.18 -2.40
C GLU A 19 -0.18 -14.70 -2.53
N ASP A 20 0.93 -15.43 -2.74
CA ASP A 20 0.96 -16.89 -2.78
C ASP A 20 0.49 -17.51 -1.46
N ALA A 21 0.91 -16.93 -0.33
CA ALA A 21 0.48 -17.39 0.99
C ALA A 21 -1.03 -17.19 1.21
N LEU A 22 -1.60 -16.09 0.69
CA LEU A 22 -3.04 -15.83 0.81
C LEU A 22 -3.84 -16.72 -0.14
N GLU A 23 -3.35 -16.94 -1.36
CA GLU A 23 -3.93 -17.88 -2.31
C GLU A 23 -3.95 -19.31 -1.77
N ALA A 24 -2.85 -19.77 -1.18
CA ALA A 24 -2.77 -21.08 -0.53
C ALA A 24 -3.79 -21.18 0.62
N ALA A 25 -3.93 -20.14 1.44
CA ALA A 25 -4.92 -20.08 2.52
C ALA A 25 -6.37 -20.15 2.00
N CYS A 26 -6.62 -19.65 0.79
CA CYS A 26 -7.92 -19.70 0.10
C CYS A 26 -8.15 -21.01 -0.67
N GLY A 27 -7.24 -21.99 -0.60
CA GLY A 27 -7.36 -23.25 -1.33
C GLY A 27 -7.06 -23.13 -2.83
N GLY A 28 -6.25 -22.15 -3.23
CA GLY A 28 -5.80 -21.97 -4.62
C GLY A 28 -6.74 -21.16 -5.50
N ASN A 29 -7.77 -20.53 -4.94
CA ASN A 29 -8.65 -19.61 -5.67
C ASN A 29 -8.91 -18.35 -4.85
N ILE A 30 -8.21 -17.28 -5.20
CA ILE A 30 -8.33 -15.98 -4.56
C ILE A 30 -8.97 -14.98 -5.53
N GLN A 31 -9.97 -14.24 -5.04
CA GLN A 31 -10.57 -13.16 -5.83
C GLN A 31 -9.54 -12.07 -6.11
N ILE A 32 -9.60 -11.48 -7.32
CA ILE A 32 -8.71 -10.39 -7.74
C ILE A 32 -8.78 -9.22 -6.74
N THR A 33 -9.97 -8.92 -6.23
CA THR A 33 -10.21 -7.89 -5.20
C THR A 33 -9.38 -8.13 -3.93
N HIS A 34 -9.23 -9.38 -3.49
CA HIS A 34 -8.42 -9.72 -2.33
C HIS A 34 -6.92 -9.59 -2.60
N ARG A 35 -6.47 -9.97 -3.80
CA ARG A 35 -5.07 -9.74 -4.21
C ARG A 35 -4.75 -8.24 -4.20
N LEU A 36 -5.61 -7.43 -4.82
CA LEU A 36 -5.43 -5.98 -4.89
C LEU A 36 -5.39 -5.31 -3.50
N GLU A 37 -6.26 -5.72 -2.59
CA GLU A 37 -6.25 -5.20 -1.21
C GLU A 37 -4.97 -5.62 -0.46
N LEU A 38 -4.49 -6.85 -0.64
CA LEU A 38 -3.24 -7.30 -0.06
C LEU A 38 -2.03 -6.51 -0.58
N SER A 39 -1.94 -6.32 -1.90
CA SER A 39 -0.86 -5.54 -2.53
C SER A 39 -0.90 -4.08 -2.06
N ARG A 40 -2.10 -3.50 -1.86
CA ARG A 40 -2.28 -2.17 -1.27
C ARG A 40 -1.71 -2.10 0.15
N LEU A 41 -2.10 -3.02 1.03
CA LEU A 41 -1.64 -3.06 2.42
C LEU A 41 -0.12 -3.17 2.49
N ALA A 42 0.47 -4.06 1.69
CA ALA A 42 1.92 -4.24 1.64
C ALA A 42 2.64 -3.00 1.10
N THR A 43 2.12 -2.37 0.05
CA THR A 43 2.71 -1.15 -0.54
C THR A 43 2.75 0.00 0.48
N LEU A 44 1.66 0.20 1.23
CA LEU A 44 1.60 1.22 2.27
C LEU A 44 2.62 0.96 3.38
N LEU A 45 2.76 -0.30 3.80
CA LEU A 45 3.72 -0.71 4.81
C LEU A 45 5.17 -0.44 4.36
N CYS A 46 5.49 -0.76 3.11
CA CYS A 46 6.81 -0.54 2.52
C CYS A 46 7.17 0.94 2.42
N TYR A 47 6.24 1.76 1.94
CA TYR A 47 6.41 3.21 1.83
C TYR A 47 6.93 3.80 3.15
N GLU A 48 6.29 3.42 4.25
CA GLU A 48 6.57 3.96 5.57
C GLU A 48 7.91 3.52 6.12
N ALA A 49 8.28 2.25 5.88
CA ALA A 49 9.59 1.77 6.25
C ALA A 49 10.70 2.51 5.50
N GLU A 50 10.50 2.89 4.24
CA GLU A 50 11.48 3.71 3.51
C GLU A 50 11.54 5.15 4.00
N VAL A 51 10.39 5.79 4.25
CA VAL A 51 10.35 7.14 4.83
C VAL A 51 11.07 7.16 6.20
N GLN A 52 10.82 6.15 7.04
CA GLN A 52 11.52 6.01 8.33
C GLN A 52 13.03 5.75 8.18
N LYS A 53 13.47 5.00 7.16
CA LYS A 53 14.91 4.78 6.87
C LYS A 53 15.58 6.06 6.37
N GLN A 54 14.87 6.88 5.61
CA GLN A 54 15.37 8.17 5.12
C GLN A 54 15.36 9.25 6.20
N GLY A 55 14.63 9.06 7.31
CA GLY A 55 14.58 9.95 8.48
C GLY A 55 15.89 10.15 9.26
N GLY A 56 17.02 9.62 8.79
CA GLY A 56 18.36 10.08 9.20
C GLY A 56 18.87 11.32 8.44
N ALA A 57 18.24 11.65 7.31
CA ALA A 57 18.54 12.83 6.51
C ALA A 57 17.26 13.66 6.38
N ASN A 58 17.20 14.76 7.13
CA ASN A 58 16.20 15.80 6.98
C ASN A 58 15.98 16.17 5.49
N GLN A 59 14.70 16.33 5.09
CA GLN A 59 14.17 17.18 4.00
C GLN A 59 13.18 16.60 2.94
N ASN A 60 12.48 15.46 3.11
CA ASN A 60 11.61 14.96 2.01
C ASN A 60 10.09 14.81 2.28
N ASP A 61 9.56 15.02 3.49
CA ASP A 61 8.09 14.90 3.72
C ASP A 61 7.25 15.97 2.99
N ILE A 62 7.89 17.06 2.53
CA ILE A 62 7.26 18.12 1.74
C ILE A 62 7.01 17.66 0.28
N GLU A 63 7.76 16.67 -0.22
CA GLU A 63 7.75 16.28 -1.63
C GLU A 63 6.50 15.46 -2.04
N PRO A 64 6.04 14.44 -1.30
CA PRO A 64 4.88 13.64 -1.68
C PRO A 64 3.56 14.43 -1.59
N LEU A 65 3.37 15.19 -0.51
CA LEU A 65 2.16 16.01 -0.34
C LEU A 65 2.07 17.09 -1.42
N LYS A 66 3.20 17.73 -1.74
CA LYS A 66 3.28 18.72 -2.82
C LYS A 66 3.03 18.08 -4.18
N ALA A 67 3.59 16.90 -4.45
CA ALA A 67 3.38 16.16 -5.69
C ALA A 67 1.89 15.80 -5.89
N LEU A 68 1.23 15.24 -4.89
CA LEU A 68 -0.19 14.89 -4.95
C LEU A 68 -1.09 16.13 -5.06
N THR A 69 -0.76 17.20 -4.34
CA THR A 69 -1.49 18.47 -4.41
C THR A 69 -1.34 19.13 -5.78
N ASN A 70 -0.15 19.08 -6.38
CA ASN A 70 0.09 19.54 -7.75
C ASN A 70 -0.67 18.70 -8.77
N PHE A 71 -0.66 17.38 -8.63
CA PHE A 71 -1.45 16.48 -9.47
C PHE A 71 -2.94 16.81 -9.39
N LYS A 72 -3.48 16.98 -8.18
CA LYS A 72 -4.87 17.43 -7.95
C LYS A 72 -5.17 18.79 -8.60
N ALA A 73 -4.26 19.74 -8.50
CA ALA A 73 -4.41 21.06 -9.11
C ALA A 73 -4.46 20.96 -10.65
N ASN A 74 -3.63 20.10 -11.24
CA ASN A 74 -3.64 19.82 -12.68
C ASN A 74 -4.95 19.16 -13.12
N LEU A 75 -5.50 18.23 -12.33
CA LEU A 75 -6.84 17.65 -12.58
C LEU A 75 -7.96 18.70 -12.55
N LYS A 76 -7.86 19.72 -11.68
CA LYS A 76 -8.88 20.77 -11.53
C LYS A 76 -8.81 21.85 -12.62
N ARG A 77 -7.62 22.17 -13.12
CA ARG A 77 -7.41 23.30 -14.06
C ARG A 77 -7.94 23.03 -15.47
N ARG A 78 -8.33 21.79 -15.80
CA ARG A 78 -8.83 21.44 -17.13
C ARG A 78 -10.31 21.77 -17.31
N LYS A 79 -10.60 22.47 -18.40
CA LYS A 79 -11.94 22.85 -18.88
C LYS A 79 -12.25 22.30 -20.29
N LYS A 80 -11.29 21.62 -20.95
CA LYS A 80 -11.42 21.13 -22.34
C LYS A 80 -10.98 19.67 -22.49
N ILE A 81 -11.74 18.91 -23.26
CA ILE A 81 -11.57 17.47 -23.54
C ILE A 81 -10.27 17.15 -24.30
N SER A 82 -9.75 18.10 -25.09
CA SER A 82 -8.53 17.93 -25.92
C SER A 82 -7.24 17.85 -25.11
N ASP A 83 -7.31 18.15 -23.82
CA ASP A 83 -6.17 18.15 -22.93
C ASP A 83 -6.14 16.73 -22.34
N SER A 84 -5.60 15.75 -23.10
CA SER A 84 -5.59 14.35 -22.69
C SER A 84 -4.66 14.20 -21.49
N LEU A 85 -5.16 13.68 -20.37
CA LEU A 85 -4.27 13.16 -19.34
C LEU A 85 -4.00 11.72 -19.78
N THR A 86 -2.74 11.40 -19.97
CA THR A 86 -2.31 10.05 -20.33
C THR A 86 -1.90 9.33 -19.06
N SER A 87 -1.96 8.00 -19.08
CA SER A 87 -1.33 7.16 -18.05
C SER A 87 0.13 7.57 -17.78
N SER A 88 0.83 8.14 -18.77
CA SER A 88 2.19 8.68 -18.59
C SER A 88 2.27 9.83 -17.56
N ARG A 89 1.25 10.69 -17.43
CA ARG A 89 1.24 11.78 -16.43
C ARG A 89 1.01 11.28 -15.01
N LEU A 90 0.34 10.14 -14.87
CA LEU A 90 0.28 9.42 -13.60
C LEU A 90 1.67 8.90 -13.22
N MET A 91 2.42 8.43 -14.22
CA MET A 91 3.80 7.99 -14.05
C MET A 91 4.79 9.13 -13.77
N GLU A 92 4.48 10.37 -14.17
CA GLU A 92 5.28 11.57 -13.86
C GLU A 92 5.17 12.02 -12.40
N VAL A 93 4.20 11.51 -11.63
CA VAL A 93 4.17 11.73 -10.18
C VAL A 93 5.44 11.10 -9.60
N PRO A 94 6.26 11.82 -8.82
CA PRO A 94 7.47 11.26 -8.24
C PRO A 94 7.13 10.18 -7.21
N GLU A 95 8.03 9.20 -7.07
CA GLU A 95 7.99 8.37 -5.87
C GLU A 95 8.34 9.22 -4.64
N PRO A 96 7.74 8.94 -3.49
CA PRO A 96 6.86 7.80 -3.22
C PRO A 96 5.34 8.12 -3.34
N ALA A 97 4.98 9.34 -3.74
CA ALA A 97 3.58 9.76 -3.93
C ALA A 97 2.85 8.94 -5.01
N ARG A 98 3.56 8.51 -6.04
CA ARG A 98 2.98 7.72 -7.14
C ARG A 98 2.51 6.35 -6.67
N ALA A 99 3.30 5.63 -5.87
CA ALA A 99 2.88 4.35 -5.31
C ALA A 99 1.59 4.46 -4.49
N ILE A 100 1.48 5.49 -3.62
CA ILE A 100 0.27 5.75 -2.84
C ILE A 100 -0.92 6.00 -3.77
N LEU A 101 -0.72 6.85 -4.78
CA LEU A 101 -1.77 7.21 -5.72
C LEU A 101 -2.24 6.01 -6.55
N LEU A 102 -1.33 5.16 -7.02
CA LEU A 102 -1.67 3.94 -7.76
C LEU A 102 -2.47 2.97 -6.89
N ALA A 103 -2.10 2.81 -5.62
CA ALA A 103 -2.83 1.97 -4.68
C ALA A 103 -4.26 2.50 -4.42
N ASP A 104 -4.42 3.81 -4.22
CA ASP A 104 -5.74 4.44 -4.04
C ASP A 104 -6.58 4.40 -5.32
N ILE A 105 -5.95 4.48 -6.50
CA ILE A 105 -6.61 4.31 -7.80
C ILE A 105 -7.12 2.89 -7.93
N ALA A 106 -6.27 1.87 -7.72
CA ALA A 106 -6.67 0.47 -7.81
C ALA A 106 -7.87 0.18 -6.89
N TYR A 107 -7.83 0.69 -5.65
CA TYR A 107 -8.93 0.54 -4.71
C TYR A 107 -10.22 1.23 -5.16
N THR A 108 -10.12 2.48 -5.64
CA THR A 108 -11.28 3.30 -6.00
C THR A 108 -11.92 2.84 -7.32
N PHE A 109 -11.13 2.26 -8.22
CA PHE A 109 -11.57 1.80 -9.53
C PHE A 109 -11.79 0.28 -9.63
N ARG A 110 -11.67 -0.48 -8.53
CA ARG A 110 -11.72 -1.95 -8.52
C ARG A 110 -12.94 -2.58 -9.19
N ASP A 111 -14.06 -1.84 -9.24
CA ASP A 111 -15.33 -2.29 -9.81
C ASP A 111 -15.55 -1.74 -11.24
N GLU A 112 -14.57 -1.02 -11.79
CA GLU A 112 -14.71 -0.21 -13.01
C GLU A 112 -13.67 -0.52 -14.09
N ILE A 113 -12.44 -0.86 -13.69
CA ILE A 113 -11.34 -1.17 -14.61
C ILE A 113 -10.44 -2.27 -14.05
N ASP A 114 -9.82 -3.06 -14.94
CA ASP A 114 -8.86 -4.10 -14.53
C ASP A 114 -7.45 -3.55 -14.33
N ASP A 115 -7.11 -2.44 -15.00
CA ASP A 115 -5.78 -1.83 -14.93
C ASP A 115 -5.86 -0.30 -15.10
N TYR A 116 -4.92 0.42 -14.47
CA TYR A 116 -4.90 1.88 -14.48
C TYR A 116 -4.67 2.48 -15.89
N THR A 117 -4.15 1.72 -16.85
CA THR A 117 -4.05 2.15 -18.26
C THR A 117 -5.41 2.32 -18.93
N GLN A 118 -6.47 1.72 -18.37
CA GLN A 118 -7.84 1.82 -18.87
C GLN A 118 -8.59 3.06 -18.33
N ILE A 119 -7.93 3.88 -17.49
CA ILE A 119 -8.52 5.13 -17.00
C ILE A 119 -8.70 6.10 -18.16
N ASP A 120 -9.92 6.19 -18.66
CA ASP A 120 -10.34 7.27 -19.53
C ASP A 120 -10.53 8.59 -18.76
N PHE A 121 -9.63 9.56 -18.97
CA PHE A 121 -9.70 10.88 -18.35
C PHE A 121 -10.73 11.83 -19.00
N GLY A 122 -11.29 11.46 -20.15
CA GLY A 122 -12.43 12.14 -20.77
C GLY A 122 -13.79 11.69 -20.20
N ASN A 123 -13.81 10.59 -19.44
CA ASN A 123 -15.02 10.05 -18.83
C ASN A 123 -15.30 10.70 -17.47
N ASP A 124 -16.49 11.30 -17.30
CA ASP A 124 -16.89 11.99 -16.08
C ASP A 124 -16.91 11.09 -14.84
N LYS A 125 -17.26 9.80 -14.99
CA LYS A 125 -17.27 8.82 -13.91
C LYS A 125 -15.84 8.53 -13.45
N HIS A 126 -14.95 8.26 -14.39
CA HIS A 126 -13.53 8.04 -14.10
C HIS A 126 -12.90 9.27 -13.47
N MET A 127 -13.23 10.47 -13.95
CA MET A 127 -12.73 11.72 -13.36
C MET A 127 -13.21 11.94 -11.92
N LYS A 128 -14.42 11.49 -11.56
CA LYS A 128 -14.90 11.51 -10.17
C LYS A 128 -14.10 10.54 -9.29
N LEU A 129 -13.91 9.31 -9.76
CA LEU A 129 -13.17 8.27 -9.05
C LEU A 129 -11.71 8.66 -8.86
N LEU A 130 -11.06 9.19 -9.88
CA LEU A 130 -9.69 9.68 -9.80
C LEU A 130 -9.53 10.82 -8.79
N LYS A 131 -10.48 11.76 -8.76
CA LYS A 131 -10.49 12.83 -7.74
C LYS A 131 -10.65 12.27 -6.33
N ALA A 132 -11.46 11.22 -6.15
CA ALA A 132 -11.63 10.55 -4.86
C ALA A 132 -10.33 9.85 -4.43
N ALA A 133 -9.70 9.08 -5.32
CA ALA A 133 -8.40 8.43 -5.10
C ALA A 133 -7.33 9.46 -4.68
N VAL A 134 -7.18 10.55 -5.43
CA VAL A 134 -6.20 11.61 -5.12
C VAL A 134 -6.49 12.29 -3.78
N ASN A 135 -7.76 12.50 -3.42
CA ASN A 135 -8.13 13.06 -2.11
C ASN A 135 -7.79 12.10 -0.96
N SER A 136 -8.00 10.80 -1.15
CA SER A 136 -7.59 9.75 -0.20
C SER A 136 -6.07 9.81 0.00
N SER A 137 -5.30 9.81 -1.09
CA SER A 137 -3.84 9.87 -1.05
C SER A 137 -3.33 11.12 -0.33
N ILE A 138 -3.91 12.29 -0.61
CA ILE A 138 -3.53 13.55 0.06
C ILE A 138 -3.82 13.49 1.56
N SER A 139 -4.98 12.96 1.96
CA SER A 139 -5.36 12.90 3.38
C SER A 139 -4.42 11.99 4.18
N LYS A 140 -4.04 10.85 3.59
CA LYS A 140 -3.07 9.92 4.18
C LYS A 140 -1.70 10.56 4.38
N VAL A 141 -1.24 11.39 3.44
CA VAL A 141 0.05 12.08 3.57
C VAL A 141 -0.05 13.31 4.50
N ALA A 142 -1.18 14.02 4.50
CA ALA A 142 -1.38 15.22 5.32
C ALA A 142 -1.56 14.92 6.82
N GLY A 143 -2.09 13.75 7.19
CA GLY A 143 -2.27 13.33 8.59
C GLY A 143 -0.97 13.10 9.37
N LYS A 144 0.20 13.15 8.71
CA LYS A 144 1.52 12.78 9.27
C LYS A 144 2.26 13.92 9.97
N GLN A 145 1.64 15.10 10.19
CA GLN A 145 2.22 16.15 11.03
C GLN A 145 2.01 15.84 12.53
N GLY A 146 2.88 14.98 13.08
CA GLY A 146 2.90 14.59 14.49
C GLY A 146 3.86 13.42 14.73
N ARG A 147 4.30 13.20 15.98
CA ARG A 147 5.21 12.10 16.35
C ARG A 147 4.66 10.76 15.84
N PRO A 148 5.45 9.91 15.15
CA PRO A 148 4.92 8.71 14.48
C PRO A 148 4.42 7.69 15.51
N VAL A 149 3.11 7.52 15.55
CA VAL A 149 2.49 6.25 15.93
C VAL A 149 2.78 5.28 14.78
N ASN A 150 3.04 4.00 15.05
CA ASN A 150 3.20 2.98 13.97
C ASN A 150 1.84 2.67 13.29
N GLU A 151 1.02 3.69 13.02
CA GLU A 151 -0.28 3.63 12.36
C GLU A 151 -0.27 2.76 11.10
N PRO A 152 0.74 2.84 10.21
CA PRO A 152 0.73 2.03 8.98
C PRO A 152 0.95 0.54 9.20
N LEU A 153 1.74 0.18 10.23
CA LEU A 153 1.91 -1.22 10.61
C LEU A 153 0.67 -1.75 11.32
N ASP A 154 0.00 -0.89 12.09
CA ASP A 154 -1.28 -1.24 12.70
C ASP A 154 -2.35 -1.41 11.61
N GLU A 155 -2.48 -0.46 10.66
CA GLU A 155 -3.37 -0.53 9.49
C GLU A 155 -3.11 -1.78 8.65
N PHE A 156 -1.84 -2.13 8.41
CA PHE A 156 -1.49 -3.38 7.74
C PHE A 156 -2.06 -4.59 8.48
N PHE A 157 -1.81 -4.70 9.78
CA PHE A 157 -2.25 -5.86 10.56
C PHE A 157 -3.77 -5.97 10.67
N ILE A 158 -4.45 -4.83 10.82
CA ILE A 158 -5.91 -4.76 10.90
C ILE A 158 -6.52 -5.13 9.55
N GLY A 159 -6.04 -4.51 8.47
CA GLY A 159 -6.50 -4.80 7.12
C GLY A 159 -6.23 -6.25 6.71
N LEU A 160 -5.06 -6.79 7.07
CA LEU A 160 -4.72 -8.19 6.80
C LEU A 160 -5.64 -9.16 7.54
N ARG A 161 -5.99 -8.87 8.80
CA ARG A 161 -6.96 -9.66 9.57
C ARG A 161 -8.31 -9.68 8.85
N ASP A 162 -8.86 -8.51 8.55
CA ASP A 162 -10.19 -8.39 7.95
C ASP A 162 -10.23 -9.05 6.57
N LEU A 163 -9.18 -8.83 5.78
CA LEU A 163 -9.02 -9.47 4.47
C LEU A 163 -8.96 -10.99 4.57
N TYR A 164 -8.19 -11.54 5.51
CA TYR A 164 -8.08 -12.98 5.72
C TYR A 164 -9.43 -13.60 6.10
N GLU A 165 -10.16 -12.97 7.02
CA GLU A 165 -11.46 -13.47 7.48
C GLU A 165 -12.50 -13.44 6.37
N VAL A 166 -12.54 -12.37 5.58
CA VAL A 166 -13.43 -12.26 4.42
C VAL A 166 -13.05 -13.27 3.33
N ALA A 167 -11.76 -13.40 3.02
CA ALA A 167 -11.29 -14.24 1.92
C ALA A 167 -11.43 -15.74 2.21
N THR A 168 -11.24 -16.15 3.46
CA THR A 168 -11.19 -17.57 3.84
C THR A 168 -12.44 -18.05 4.58
N GLY A 169 -13.25 -17.14 5.13
CA GLY A 169 -14.32 -17.46 6.06
C GLY A 169 -13.85 -17.99 7.41
N ARG A 170 -12.54 -17.90 7.72
CA ARG A 170 -11.93 -18.40 8.96
C ARG A 170 -11.50 -17.24 9.83
N THR A 171 -11.66 -17.36 11.14
CA THR A 171 -11.19 -16.35 12.10
C THR A 171 -9.67 -16.22 12.06
N ALA A 172 -9.19 -14.99 12.00
CA ALA A 172 -7.77 -14.66 11.98
C ALA A 172 -7.22 -14.68 13.41
N ILE A 173 -6.58 -15.79 13.79
CA ILE A 173 -6.00 -16.00 15.13
C ILE A 173 -4.49 -16.16 15.02
N ALA A 174 -3.76 -15.37 15.80
CA ALA A 174 -2.31 -15.49 15.98
C ALA A 174 -1.96 -15.70 17.46
N THR A 175 -1.06 -16.63 17.74
CA THR A 175 -0.70 -17.04 19.11
C THR A 175 0.80 -17.29 19.26
N ALA A 176 1.28 -17.27 20.50
CA ALA A 176 2.66 -17.64 20.82
C ALA A 176 2.83 -19.16 20.75
N HIS A 177 3.96 -19.60 20.16
CA HIS A 177 4.31 -21.01 20.05
C HIS A 177 5.66 -21.29 20.71
N TYR A 178 5.83 -22.48 21.28
CA TYR A 178 7.07 -22.88 21.97
C TYR A 178 8.32 -22.80 21.08
N ASN A 179 8.18 -23.17 19.80
CA ASN A 179 9.26 -23.09 18.81
C ASN A 179 9.46 -21.68 18.23
N ASN A 180 8.64 -20.70 18.63
CA ASN A 180 8.67 -19.33 18.11
C ASN A 180 8.50 -19.22 16.59
N GLU A 181 7.79 -20.16 15.95
CA GLU A 181 7.50 -20.14 14.51
C GLU A 181 5.99 -20.00 14.26
N PRO A 182 5.58 -19.35 13.15
CA PRO A 182 4.16 -19.30 12.77
C PRO A 182 3.68 -20.71 12.37
N LYS A 183 2.44 -21.05 12.75
CA LYS A 183 1.84 -22.36 12.45
C LYS A 183 0.66 -22.26 11.51
N THR A 184 -0.25 -21.32 11.76
CA THR A 184 -1.46 -21.16 10.94
C THR A 184 -1.16 -20.37 9.66
N ASP A 185 -2.06 -20.46 8.68
CA ASP A 185 -1.92 -19.69 7.43
C ASP A 185 -1.95 -18.18 7.71
N PHE A 186 -2.82 -17.74 8.63
CA PHE A 186 -2.85 -16.35 9.07
C PHE A 186 -1.55 -15.92 9.75
N GLU A 187 -0.99 -16.75 10.64
CA GLU A 187 0.28 -16.44 11.32
C GLU A 187 1.44 -16.32 10.33
N LYS A 188 1.47 -17.17 9.30
CA LYS A 188 2.47 -17.11 8.22
C LYS A 188 2.31 -15.82 7.41
N LEU A 189 1.10 -15.47 7.02
CA LEU A 189 0.79 -14.22 6.30
C LEU A 189 1.20 -12.97 7.10
N MET A 190 0.78 -12.91 8.36
CA MET A 190 1.13 -11.83 9.28
C MET A 190 2.64 -11.69 9.42
N TYR A 191 3.34 -12.82 9.57
CA TYR A 191 4.78 -12.82 9.73
C TYR A 191 5.51 -12.36 8.46
N LEU A 192 5.14 -12.90 7.31
CA LEU A 192 5.69 -12.50 6.02
C LEU A 192 5.53 -11.00 5.79
N GLY A 193 4.35 -10.45 6.09
CA GLY A 193 4.06 -9.02 5.99
C GLY A 193 4.97 -8.17 6.88
N TYR A 194 5.17 -8.61 8.12
CA TYR A 194 6.08 -7.96 9.05
C TYR A 194 7.55 -8.01 8.59
N GLN A 195 7.97 -9.12 7.98
CA GLN A 195 9.34 -9.30 7.47
C GLN A 195 9.68 -8.37 6.31
N ILE A 196 8.68 -7.87 5.57
CA ILE A 196 8.90 -6.88 4.50
C ILE A 196 9.65 -5.65 5.04
N ILE A 197 9.32 -5.20 6.25
CA ILE A 197 9.90 -3.99 6.85
C ILE A 197 10.89 -4.27 8.00
N ARG A 198 10.89 -5.51 8.50
CA ARG A 198 11.73 -5.97 9.62
C ARG A 198 12.28 -7.38 9.33
N PRO A 199 13.08 -7.57 8.26
CA PRO A 199 13.45 -8.91 7.76
C PRO A 199 14.27 -9.75 8.75
N ALA A 200 15.03 -9.11 9.63
CA ALA A 200 15.84 -9.78 10.65
C ALA A 200 15.07 -10.16 11.92
N GLN A 201 13.80 -9.74 12.06
CA GLN A 201 13.02 -9.95 13.27
C GLN A 201 12.24 -11.26 13.20
N LYS A 202 12.19 -11.96 14.33
CA LYS A 202 11.52 -13.26 14.46
C LYS A 202 10.02 -13.12 14.70
N TYR A 203 9.28 -14.20 14.49
CA TYR A 203 7.82 -14.27 14.66
C TYR A 203 7.29 -13.69 15.99
N PRO A 204 7.92 -13.90 17.17
CA PRO A 204 7.45 -13.28 18.42
C PRO A 204 7.40 -11.74 18.38
N SER A 205 8.29 -11.10 17.60
CA SER A 205 8.26 -9.65 17.41
C SER A 205 7.08 -9.22 16.54
N ALA A 206 6.76 -10.00 15.50
CA ALA A 206 5.60 -9.78 14.64
C ALA A 206 4.29 -9.94 15.44
N LEU A 207 4.19 -11.02 16.23
CA LEU A 207 3.04 -11.30 17.08
C LEU A 207 2.78 -10.16 18.08
N LYS A 208 3.83 -9.67 18.78
CA LYS A 208 3.69 -8.53 19.70
C LYS A 208 3.22 -7.26 19.00
N ALA A 209 3.69 -7.02 17.77
CA ALA A 209 3.28 -5.86 16.99
C ALA A 209 1.81 -5.97 16.55
N TYR A 210 1.39 -7.16 16.13
CA TYR A 210 0.00 -7.48 15.81
C TYR A 210 -0.93 -7.34 17.03
N GLU A 211 -0.58 -7.96 18.17
CA GLU A 211 -1.35 -7.84 19.41
C GLU A 211 -1.54 -6.38 19.84
N ARG A 212 -0.50 -5.56 19.68
CA ARG A 212 -0.56 -4.12 19.96
C ARG A 212 -1.51 -3.40 19.00
N ALA A 213 -1.53 -3.76 17.72
CA ALA A 213 -2.44 -3.18 16.73
C ALA A 213 -3.90 -3.49 17.07
N ILE A 214 -4.21 -4.76 17.40
CA ILE A 214 -5.58 -5.18 17.71
C ILE A 214 -6.10 -4.57 19.03
N ARG A 215 -5.24 -4.48 20.07
CA ARG A 215 -5.61 -3.86 21.37
C ARG A 215 -5.98 -2.38 21.28
N ARG A 216 -5.60 -1.68 20.21
CA ARG A 216 -5.95 -0.25 20.04
C ARG A 216 -7.37 -0.02 19.51
N ILE A 217 -8.01 -1.08 19.02
CA ILE A 217 -9.41 -1.05 18.53
C ILE A 217 -10.37 -1.64 19.58
N SER A 218 -9.85 -2.36 20.57
CA SER A 218 -10.61 -3.00 21.65
C SER A 218 -10.86 -2.04 22.81
#